data_AF-A0AAU5ZKD2-F1
#
_entry.id   AF-A0AAU5ZKD2-F1
#
_cell.length_a   1.000
_cell.length_b   1.000
_cell.length_c   1.000
_cell.angle_alpha   90.00
_cell.angle_beta   90.00
_cell.angle_gamma   90.00
#
_symmetry.space_group_name_H-M   'P 1'
#
loop_
_entity.id
_entity.type
_entity.pdbx_description
1 polymer ?
#
loop_
_entity_poly.entity_id
_entity_poly.type
_entity_poly.pdbx_seq_one_letter_code
_entity_poly.pdbx_strand_id
1 'polypeptide(L)'
;MQTWAERFPELFAPGHWAWGEVDVRYSIEKPADELISNVHVVGRADGGIVVCSNDLGWRFLPGGTREPNEAIEQLVHRELIEEAGARLTGPLTWLGAHRAEHRRPTPYRPHLPHPISYWATVVADVVIDGQPTNPDDGEQVTEVLVLPPDEAADYLDAKADGGAMGSQVRLAQAMGLA
;
A
#
# COMPACT_ATOMS: atom_id res chain seq x y z
N MET A 1 -7.43 -12.70 -24.73
CA MET A 1 -7.65 -11.78 -23.60
C MET A 1 -6.30 -11.19 -23.24
N GLN A 2 -6.22 -9.87 -23.10
CA GLN A 2 -5.00 -9.20 -22.65
C GLN A 2 -4.77 -9.52 -21.16
N THR A 3 -3.54 -9.86 -20.80
CA THR A 3 -3.09 -10.06 -19.42
C THR A 3 -2.99 -8.73 -18.66
N TRP A 4 -2.93 -8.77 -17.32
CA TRP A 4 -2.74 -7.57 -16.52
C TRP A 4 -1.40 -6.88 -16.79
N ALA A 5 -0.33 -7.65 -17.01
CA ALA A 5 0.98 -7.12 -17.38
C ALA A 5 0.95 -6.40 -18.73
N GLU A 6 0.15 -6.86 -19.71
CA GLU A 6 -0.01 -6.16 -20.98
C GLU A 6 -0.87 -4.88 -20.85
N ARG A 7 -1.80 -4.83 -19.89
CA ARG A 7 -2.66 -3.66 -19.66
C ARG A 7 -1.99 -2.59 -18.78
N PHE A 8 -1.13 -3.01 -17.85
CA PHE A 8 -0.40 -2.15 -16.91
C PHE A 8 1.11 -2.41 -16.98
N PRO A 9 1.75 -2.21 -18.14
CA PRO A 9 3.13 -2.64 -18.37
C PRO A 9 4.13 -2.01 -17.40
N GLU A 10 3.91 -0.77 -16.98
CA GLU A 10 4.80 -0.07 -16.04
C GLU A 10 4.73 -0.66 -14.63
N LEU A 11 3.53 -0.98 -14.13
CA LEU A 11 3.36 -1.61 -12.81
C LEU A 11 4.04 -2.98 -12.74
N PHE A 12 3.92 -3.79 -13.81
CA PHE A 12 4.47 -5.15 -13.85
C PHE A 12 5.93 -5.21 -14.34
N ALA A 13 6.50 -4.09 -14.79
CA ALA A 13 7.90 -4.03 -15.17
C ALA A 13 8.82 -4.22 -13.95
N PRO A 14 10.01 -4.82 -14.12
CA PRO A 14 11.03 -4.76 -13.09
C PRO A 14 11.43 -3.30 -12.82
N GLY A 15 11.52 -2.95 -11.55
CA GLY A 15 11.91 -1.62 -11.08
C GLY A 15 13.04 -1.68 -10.06
N HIS A 16 13.61 -0.52 -9.76
CA HIS A 16 14.58 -0.34 -8.69
C HIS A 16 14.18 0.89 -7.87
N TRP A 17 13.98 0.72 -6.56
CA TRP A 17 13.72 1.82 -5.64
C TRP A 17 15.01 2.20 -4.91
N ALA A 18 15.63 3.29 -5.39
CA ALA A 18 16.95 3.74 -4.91
C ALA A 18 16.97 4.07 -3.41
N TRP A 19 15.87 4.61 -2.87
CA TRP A 19 15.78 4.95 -1.45
C TRP A 19 15.91 3.71 -0.53
N GLY A 20 15.49 2.55 -1.01
CA GLY A 20 15.54 1.27 -0.30
C GLY A 20 16.69 0.35 -0.71
N GLU A 21 17.41 0.67 -1.80
CA GLU A 21 18.34 -0.26 -2.48
C GLU A 21 17.67 -1.62 -2.74
N VAL A 22 16.48 -1.57 -3.36
CA VAL A 22 15.61 -2.73 -3.55
C VAL A 22 15.18 -2.87 -5.01
N ASP A 23 15.31 -4.08 -5.54
CA ASP A 23 14.75 -4.43 -6.85
C ASP A 23 13.34 -4.97 -6.66
N VAL A 24 12.40 -4.46 -7.45
CA VAL A 24 10.98 -4.77 -7.30
C VAL A 24 10.38 -5.37 -8.56
N ARG A 25 9.44 -6.29 -8.38
CA ARG A 25 8.56 -6.77 -9.45
C ARG A 25 7.17 -7.01 -8.91
N TYR A 26 6.17 -6.39 -9.53
CA TYR A 26 4.78 -6.59 -9.14
C TYR A 26 4.21 -7.91 -9.67
N SER A 27 3.36 -8.54 -8.86
CA SER A 27 2.57 -9.71 -9.24
C SER A 27 1.23 -9.68 -8.51
N ILE A 28 0.22 -10.35 -9.09
CA ILE A 28 -1.07 -10.60 -8.42
C ILE A 28 -1.06 -11.90 -7.62
N GLU A 29 0.02 -12.69 -7.70
CA GLU A 29 0.16 -13.92 -6.91
C GLU A 29 0.38 -13.60 -5.44
N LYS A 30 -0.38 -14.28 -4.57
CA LYS A 30 -0.24 -14.12 -3.12
C LYS A 30 0.98 -14.91 -2.62
N PRO A 31 1.96 -14.26 -1.96
CA PRO A 31 3.10 -14.95 -1.37
C PRO A 31 2.70 -15.68 -0.07
N ALA A 32 3.64 -16.43 0.49
CA ALA A 32 3.52 -16.91 1.86
C ALA A 32 3.44 -15.73 2.84
N ASP A 33 2.64 -15.86 3.90
CA ASP A 33 2.32 -14.77 4.82
C ASP A 33 3.57 -14.20 5.50
N GLU A 34 4.49 -15.06 5.89
CA GLU A 34 5.75 -14.73 6.56
C GLU A 34 6.70 -13.88 5.70
N LEU A 35 6.46 -13.80 4.39
CA LEU A 35 7.25 -12.97 3.48
C LEU A 35 6.67 -11.56 3.31
N ILE A 36 5.47 -11.28 3.80
CA ILE A 36 4.84 -9.96 3.70
C ILE A 36 5.41 -9.05 4.79
N SER A 37 6.14 -8.01 4.38
CA SER A 37 6.72 -7.02 5.28
C SER A 37 5.87 -5.76 5.41
N ASN A 38 5.08 -5.44 4.39
CA ASN A 38 4.32 -4.21 4.29
C ASN A 38 2.95 -4.48 3.66
N VAL A 39 1.94 -3.72 4.08
CA VAL A 39 0.60 -3.77 3.47
C VAL A 39 0.06 -2.36 3.35
N HIS A 40 -0.37 -1.98 2.15
CA HIS A 40 -1.17 -0.77 1.91
C HIS A 40 -2.59 -1.14 1.49
N VAL A 41 -3.52 -0.23 1.75
CA VAL A 41 -4.95 -0.47 1.58
C VAL A 41 -5.52 0.50 0.56
N VAL A 42 -6.08 -0.04 -0.52
CA VAL A 42 -7.08 0.68 -1.33
C VAL A 42 -8.38 0.65 -0.52
N GLY A 43 -8.53 1.63 0.37
CA GLY A 43 -9.66 1.74 1.28
C GLY A 43 -10.86 2.37 0.58
N ARG A 44 -11.93 1.59 0.38
CA ARG A 44 -13.19 2.08 -0.19
C ARG A 44 -14.05 2.68 0.90
N ALA A 45 -14.27 3.98 0.83
CA ALA A 45 -15.20 4.71 1.67
C ALA A 45 -16.39 5.20 0.83
N ASP A 46 -17.42 5.73 1.49
CA ASP A 46 -18.48 6.43 0.79
C ASP A 46 -17.90 7.61 -0.01
N GLY A 47 -18.17 7.64 -1.31
CA GLY A 47 -17.64 8.67 -2.22
C GLY A 47 -16.29 8.36 -2.89
N GLY A 48 -15.56 7.30 -2.50
CA GLY A 48 -14.34 6.91 -3.23
C GLY A 48 -13.26 6.18 -2.43
N ILE A 49 -12.00 6.48 -2.75
CA ILE A 49 -10.81 5.87 -2.18
C ILE A 49 -10.15 6.81 -1.17
N VAL A 50 -9.79 6.26 -0.02
CA VAL A 50 -9.03 6.96 1.02
C VAL A 50 -7.57 7.12 0.58
N VAL A 51 -7.08 8.35 0.59
CA VAL A 51 -5.67 8.70 0.34
C VAL A 51 -5.18 9.67 1.42
N CYS A 52 -3.91 9.57 1.77
CA CYS A 52 -3.27 10.40 2.79
C CYS A 52 -2.16 11.25 2.18
N SER A 53 -1.81 12.33 2.88
CA SER A 53 -0.51 12.99 2.73
C SER A 53 0.12 13.33 4.07
N ASN A 54 1.44 13.43 4.08
CA ASN A 54 2.22 13.74 5.27
C ASN A 54 2.93 15.09 5.20
N ASP A 55 3.55 15.48 6.30
CA ASP A 55 4.31 16.73 6.47
C ASP A 55 5.57 16.84 5.58
N LEU A 56 6.02 15.72 5.01
CA LEU A 56 7.08 15.65 4.00
C LEU A 56 6.55 15.87 2.57
N GLY A 57 5.24 16.00 2.39
CA GLY A 57 4.57 16.20 1.11
C GLY A 57 4.37 14.93 0.29
N TRP A 58 4.49 13.76 0.91
CA TRP A 58 4.23 12.47 0.26
C TRP A 58 2.73 12.25 0.12
N ARG A 59 2.35 11.42 -0.85
CA ARG A 59 0.96 11.02 -1.08
C ARG A 59 0.89 9.51 -1.18
N PHE A 60 0.02 8.90 -0.40
CA PHE A 60 0.02 7.46 -0.23
C PHE A 60 -1.36 6.90 0.10
N LEU A 61 -1.49 5.60 -0.08
CA LEU A 61 -2.58 4.80 0.46
C LEU A 61 -2.24 4.45 1.91
N PRO A 62 -3.19 4.46 2.86
CA PRO A 62 -2.91 4.06 4.23
C PRO A 62 -2.30 2.66 4.32
N GLY A 63 -1.33 2.47 5.19
CA GLY A 63 -0.63 1.21 5.38
C GLY A 63 0.81 1.40 5.81
N GLY A 64 1.45 0.30 6.20
CA GLY A 64 2.78 0.41 6.74
C GLY A 64 3.46 -0.93 6.95
N THR A 65 4.36 -0.95 7.92
CA THR A 65 5.28 -2.06 8.15
C THR A 65 4.73 -3.00 9.20
N ARG A 66 4.90 -4.30 8.98
CA ARG A 66 4.49 -5.35 9.91
C ARG A 66 5.31 -5.30 11.20
N GLU A 67 4.64 -5.34 12.35
CA GLU A 67 5.27 -5.48 13.66
C GLU A 67 5.56 -6.96 14.03
N PRO A 68 6.45 -7.22 15.00
CA PRO A 68 6.77 -8.58 15.42
C PRO A 68 5.52 -9.39 15.81
N ASN A 69 5.36 -10.56 15.17
CA ASN A 69 4.23 -11.49 15.39
C ASN A 69 2.84 -10.91 15.08
N GLU A 70 2.77 -9.80 14.34
CA GLU A 70 1.51 -9.16 13.96
C GLU A 70 0.84 -9.94 12.82
N ALA A 71 -0.47 -10.22 12.89
CA ALA A 71 -1.21 -10.75 11.75
C ALA A 71 -1.50 -9.65 10.72
N ILE A 72 -1.63 -10.00 9.45
CA ILE A 72 -1.90 -9.02 8.37
C ILE A 72 -3.14 -8.16 8.63
N GLU A 73 -4.21 -8.76 9.18
CA GLU A 73 -5.42 -8.01 9.53
C GLU A 73 -5.19 -7.02 10.69
N GLN A 74 -4.34 -7.38 11.66
CA GLN A 74 -3.98 -6.50 12.78
C GLN A 74 -3.14 -5.32 12.30
N LEU A 75 -2.16 -5.58 11.42
CA LEU A 75 -1.37 -4.55 10.74
C LEU A 75 -2.30 -3.55 10.04
N VAL A 76 -3.19 -4.04 9.16
CA VAL A 76 -4.09 -3.18 8.40
C VAL A 76 -5.00 -2.36 9.31
N HIS A 77 -5.54 -2.97 10.36
CA HIS A 77 -6.39 -2.26 11.32
C HIS A 77 -5.62 -1.15 12.06
N ARG A 78 -4.39 -1.42 12.49
CA ARG A 78 -3.53 -0.45 13.17
C ARG A 78 -3.21 0.73 12.26
N GLU A 79 -2.70 0.45 11.05
CA GLU A 79 -2.29 1.50 10.11
C GLU A 79 -3.48 2.37 9.64
N LEU A 80 -4.66 1.78 9.42
CA LEU A 80 -5.85 2.55 9.07
C LEU A 80 -6.24 3.56 10.17
N ILE A 81 -6.08 3.19 11.44
CA ILE A 81 -6.33 4.10 12.56
C ILE A 81 -5.22 5.16 12.62
N GLU A 82 -3.96 4.72 12.55
CA GLU A 82 -2.79 5.57 12.71
C GLU A 82 -2.72 6.65 11.64
N GLU A 83 -2.98 6.30 10.39
CA GLU A 83 -2.76 7.17 9.23
C GLU A 83 -4.03 7.77 8.64
N ALA A 84 -5.20 7.15 8.83
CA ALA A 84 -6.43 7.63 8.21
C ALA A 84 -7.58 7.91 9.18
N GLY A 85 -7.43 7.57 10.47
CA GLY A 85 -8.56 7.59 11.40
C GLY A 85 -9.73 6.73 10.92
N ALA A 86 -9.41 5.64 10.22
CA ALA A 86 -10.36 4.77 9.55
C ALA A 86 -10.41 3.38 10.19
N ARG A 87 -11.52 2.68 9.99
CA ARG A 87 -11.69 1.29 10.40
C ARG A 87 -12.26 0.43 9.28
N LEU A 88 -11.89 -0.85 9.29
CA LEU A 88 -12.45 -1.85 8.39
C LEU A 88 -13.95 -2.06 8.64
N THR A 89 -14.70 -2.25 7.56
CA THR A 89 -16.12 -2.64 7.57
C THR A 89 -16.39 -3.91 6.76
N GLY A 90 -15.38 -4.44 6.08
CA GLY A 90 -15.44 -5.65 5.26
C GLY A 90 -14.12 -6.43 5.24
N PRO A 91 -14.07 -7.56 4.50
CA PRO A 91 -12.89 -8.41 4.44
C PRO A 91 -11.77 -7.79 3.59
N LEU A 92 -10.54 -8.21 3.86
CA LEU A 92 -9.39 -7.87 3.03
C LEU A 92 -9.39 -8.70 1.74
N THR A 93 -9.42 -8.02 0.59
CA THR A 93 -9.30 -8.63 -0.73
C THR A 93 -7.90 -8.42 -1.27
N TRP A 94 -7.21 -9.49 -1.64
CA TRP A 94 -5.87 -9.40 -2.21
C TRP A 94 -5.89 -8.74 -3.59
N LEU A 95 -5.04 -7.73 -3.79
CA LEU A 95 -4.83 -7.10 -5.11
C LEU A 95 -3.53 -7.60 -5.76
N GLY A 96 -2.44 -7.58 -5.00
CA GLY A 96 -1.12 -7.98 -5.46
C GLY A 96 -0.02 -7.46 -4.55
N ALA A 97 1.23 -7.68 -4.95
CA ALA A 97 2.39 -7.23 -4.20
C ALA A 97 3.60 -6.99 -5.10
N HIS A 98 4.45 -6.05 -4.69
CA HIS A 98 5.82 -6.00 -5.16
C HIS A 98 6.63 -7.06 -4.40
N ARG A 99 7.21 -8.03 -5.12
CA ARG A 99 8.33 -8.80 -4.60
C ARG A 99 9.53 -7.87 -4.53
N ALA A 100 10.02 -7.63 -3.33
CA ALA A 100 11.15 -6.77 -3.01
C ALA A 100 12.40 -7.63 -2.74
N GLU A 101 13.43 -7.47 -3.57
CA GLU A 101 14.74 -8.09 -3.39
C GLU A 101 15.74 -7.05 -2.88
N HIS A 102 16.10 -7.19 -1.62
CA HIS A 102 16.90 -6.22 -0.87
C HIS A 102 18.39 -6.42 -1.17
N ARG A 103 19.06 -5.36 -1.64
CA ARG A 103 20.52 -5.39 -1.89
C ARG A 103 21.34 -5.10 -0.64
N ARG A 104 20.73 -4.50 0.38
CA ARG A 104 21.39 -4.23 1.67
C ARG A 104 21.71 -5.55 2.38
N PRO A 105 22.84 -5.62 3.12
CA PRO A 105 23.29 -6.86 3.77
C PRO A 105 22.41 -7.30 4.93
N THR A 106 21.60 -6.39 5.50
CA THR A 106 20.73 -6.64 6.65
C THR A 106 19.32 -6.08 6.39
N PRO A 107 18.27 -6.64 7.02
CA PRO A 107 16.92 -6.10 6.91
C PRO A 107 16.81 -4.69 7.51
N TYR A 108 15.78 -3.96 7.12
CA TYR A 108 15.42 -2.66 7.70
C TYR A 108 15.09 -2.77 9.20
N ARG A 109 14.33 -3.80 9.59
CA ARG A 109 14.08 -4.18 10.99
C ARG A 109 14.38 -5.67 11.20
N PRO A 110 14.91 -6.10 12.36
CA PRO A 110 15.43 -7.46 12.54
C PRO A 110 14.43 -8.61 12.30
N HIS A 111 13.14 -8.36 12.50
CA HIS A 111 12.08 -9.36 12.33
C HIS A 111 11.52 -9.44 10.91
N LEU A 112 11.88 -8.51 10.02
CA LEU A 112 11.35 -8.49 8.66
C LEU A 112 12.07 -9.52 7.77
N PRO A 113 11.36 -10.12 6.81
CA PRO A 113 11.93 -11.10 5.90
C PRO A 113 13.02 -10.48 5.01
N HIS A 114 14.11 -11.21 4.83
CA HIS A 114 15.29 -10.81 4.07
C HIS A 114 15.99 -12.05 3.50
N PRO A 115 16.61 -11.99 2.29
CA PRO A 115 16.74 -10.82 1.41
C PRO A 115 15.51 -10.56 0.54
N ILE A 116 14.43 -11.33 0.70
CA ILE A 116 13.21 -11.19 -0.09
C ILE A 116 12.07 -10.84 0.85
N SER A 117 11.33 -9.78 0.53
CA SER A 117 10.05 -9.47 1.16
C SER A 117 8.98 -9.14 0.12
N TYR A 118 7.74 -9.00 0.57
CA TYR A 118 6.60 -8.60 -0.26
C TYR A 118 5.87 -7.41 0.33
N TRP A 119 5.62 -6.42 -0.52
CA TRP A 119 4.93 -5.19 -0.18
C TRP A 119 3.57 -5.25 -0.84
N ALA A 120 2.60 -5.67 -0.04
CA ALA A 120 1.27 -6.00 -0.50
C ALA A 120 0.39 -4.77 -0.63
N THR A 121 -0.56 -4.88 -1.53
CA THR A 121 -1.72 -4.01 -1.60
C THR A 121 -2.97 -4.88 -1.48
N VAL A 122 -3.89 -4.45 -0.63
CA VAL A 122 -5.20 -5.07 -0.44
C VAL A 122 -6.29 -4.04 -0.71
N VAL A 123 -7.49 -4.51 -1.02
CA VAL A 123 -8.69 -3.70 -1.14
C VAL A 123 -9.61 -4.05 0.03
N ALA A 124 -10.19 -3.06 0.68
CA ALA A 124 -11.14 -3.27 1.76
C ALA A 124 -12.17 -2.15 1.84
N ASP A 125 -13.36 -2.47 2.34
CA ASP A 125 -14.33 -1.44 2.74
C ASP A 125 -13.92 -0.83 4.08
N VAL A 126 -13.98 0.49 4.15
CA VAL A 126 -13.60 1.27 5.33
C VAL A 126 -14.61 2.38 5.59
N VAL A 127 -14.57 2.90 6.82
CA VAL A 127 -15.21 4.16 7.16
C VAL A 127 -14.22 5.01 7.93
N ILE A 128 -14.18 6.31 7.62
CA ILE A 128 -13.43 7.30 8.37
C ILE A 128 -14.34 7.81 9.48
N ASP A 129 -14.00 7.53 10.73
CA ASP A 129 -14.77 7.96 11.90
C ASP A 129 -13.92 8.64 12.98
N GLY A 130 -12.64 8.89 12.68
CA GLY A 130 -11.71 9.61 13.54
C GLY A 130 -10.74 10.50 12.77
N GLN A 131 -9.75 11.00 13.51
CA GLN A 131 -8.55 11.62 12.94
C GLN A 131 -7.39 10.60 13.00
N PRO A 132 -6.40 10.70 12.11
CA PRO A 132 -5.15 9.94 12.24
C PRO A 132 -4.57 10.11 13.65
N THR A 133 -4.11 9.03 14.27
CA THR A 133 -3.52 9.11 15.61
C THR A 133 -2.06 9.57 15.58
N ASN A 134 -1.38 9.50 14.42
CA ASN A 134 -0.02 10.00 14.19
C ASN A 134 0.96 9.61 15.33
N PRO A 135 1.30 8.32 15.48
CA PRO A 135 2.28 7.91 16.49
C PRO A 135 3.64 8.58 16.24
N ASP A 136 4.41 8.83 17.30
CA ASP A 136 5.68 9.57 17.25
C ASP A 136 6.75 8.93 16.33
N ASP A 137 6.66 7.61 16.14
CA ASP A 137 7.56 6.81 15.31
C ASP A 137 6.99 6.45 13.92
N GLY A 138 5.81 6.98 13.59
CA GLY A 138 5.14 6.81 12.30
C GLY A 138 5.19 8.05 11.39
N GLU A 139 4.58 7.92 10.21
CA GLU A 139 4.39 9.06 9.32
C GLU A 139 3.45 10.10 9.95
N GLN A 140 3.77 11.38 9.76
CA GLN A 140 2.97 12.47 10.31
C GLN A 140 1.94 12.91 9.27
N VAL A 141 0.76 12.27 9.30
CA VAL A 141 -0.33 12.56 8.37
C VAL A 141 -0.89 13.95 8.63
N THR A 142 -0.90 14.76 7.57
CA THR A 142 -1.42 16.13 7.56
C THR A 142 -2.78 16.24 6.89
N GLU A 143 -3.14 15.31 6.01
CA GLU A 143 -4.41 15.33 5.30
C GLU A 143 -4.89 13.91 4.96
N VAL A 144 -6.20 13.67 5.15
CA VAL A 144 -6.90 12.47 4.72
C VAL A 144 -8.03 12.90 3.78
N LEU A 145 -8.04 12.38 2.56
CA LEU A 145 -9.04 12.66 1.54
C LEU A 145 -9.78 11.39 1.13
N VAL A 146 -11.03 11.55 0.73
CA VAL A 146 -11.78 10.53 -0.02
C VAL A 146 -12.02 11.08 -1.41
N LEU A 147 -11.42 10.46 -2.41
CA LEU A 147 -11.47 10.91 -3.80
C LEU A 147 -12.07 9.84 -4.70
N PRO A 148 -12.80 10.20 -5.77
CA PRO A 148 -13.18 9.25 -6.81
C PRO A 148 -11.96 8.45 -7.29
N PRO A 149 -12.10 7.16 -7.64
CA PRO A 149 -10.93 6.30 -7.90
C PRO A 149 -9.92 6.84 -8.93
N ASP A 150 -10.39 7.46 -10.02
CA ASP A 150 -9.51 8.09 -11.02
C ASP A 150 -8.74 9.29 -10.42
N GLU A 151 -9.42 10.14 -9.65
CA GLU A 151 -8.81 11.29 -8.97
C GLU A 151 -7.84 10.86 -7.87
N ALA A 152 -8.15 9.77 -7.15
CA ALA A 152 -7.25 9.18 -6.16
C ALA A 152 -5.97 8.68 -6.83
N ALA A 153 -6.08 8.00 -7.97
CA ALA A 153 -4.94 7.52 -8.72
C ALA A 153 -4.06 8.69 -9.23
N ASP A 154 -4.67 9.73 -9.78
CA ASP A 154 -3.96 10.92 -10.25
C ASP A 154 -3.32 11.72 -9.09
N TYR A 155 -4.01 11.78 -7.94
CA TYR A 155 -3.49 12.39 -6.72
C TYR A 155 -2.20 11.71 -6.26
N LEU A 156 -2.19 10.37 -6.23
CA LEU A 156 -1.04 9.55 -5.85
C LEU A 156 0.14 9.73 -6.82
N ASP A 157 -0.12 9.77 -8.13
CA ASP A 157 0.93 9.88 -9.15
C ASP A 157 1.62 11.26 -9.16
N ALA A 158 0.91 12.31 -8.75
CA ALA A 158 1.43 13.69 -8.77
C ALA A 158 2.63 13.93 -7.83
N LYS A 159 2.92 13.00 -6.90
CA LYS A 159 4.13 13.01 -6.05
C LYS A 159 4.76 11.61 -5.97
N ALA A 160 5.00 11.02 -7.13
CA ALA A 160 5.65 9.72 -7.20
C ALA A 160 7.18 9.82 -7.08
N ASP A 161 7.67 9.76 -5.85
CA ASP A 161 9.06 9.39 -5.52
C ASP A 161 9.22 7.86 -5.68
N GLY A 162 8.84 7.32 -6.84
CA GLY A 162 8.88 5.87 -7.13
C GLY A 162 7.65 5.06 -6.70
N GLY A 163 6.55 5.70 -6.33
CA GLY A 163 5.32 5.03 -5.92
C GLY A 163 4.53 4.41 -7.09
N ALA A 164 4.11 3.16 -6.94
CA ALA A 164 3.24 2.45 -7.89
C ALA A 164 1.75 2.50 -7.49
N MET A 165 1.41 3.25 -6.43
CA MET A 165 0.09 3.21 -5.79
C MET A 165 -1.03 3.71 -6.69
N GLY A 166 -0.83 4.76 -7.50
CA GLY A 166 -1.83 5.19 -8.47
C GLY A 166 -2.14 4.11 -9.52
N SER A 167 -1.12 3.39 -9.98
CA SER A 167 -1.33 2.22 -10.86
C SER A 167 -2.02 1.05 -10.17
N GLN A 168 -1.80 0.86 -8.86
CA GLN A 168 -2.52 -0.14 -8.07
C GLN A 168 -4.01 0.21 -7.91
N VAL A 169 -4.35 1.48 -7.69
CA VAL A 169 -5.76 1.93 -7.70
C VAL A 169 -6.41 1.65 -9.06
N ARG A 170 -5.74 1.99 -10.17
CA ARG A 170 -6.26 1.71 -11.53
C ARG A 170 -6.37 0.20 -11.82
N LEU A 171 -5.46 -0.62 -11.29
CA LEU A 171 -5.57 -2.07 -11.35
C LEU A 171 -6.79 -2.57 -10.57
N ALA A 172 -7.02 -2.06 -9.36
CA ALA A 172 -8.19 -2.40 -8.56
C ALA A 172 -9.50 -2.06 -9.29
N GLN A 173 -9.60 -0.86 -9.88
CA GLN A 173 -10.76 -0.48 -10.71
C GLN A 173 -10.95 -1.45 -11.89
N ALA A 174 -9.86 -1.75 -12.60
CA ALA A 174 -9.90 -2.63 -13.76
C ALA A 174 -10.32 -4.07 -13.40
N MET A 175 -10.07 -4.51 -12.16
CA MET A 175 -10.52 -5.79 -11.60
C MET A 175 -11.95 -5.73 -11.03
N GLY A 176 -12.61 -4.57 -11.05
CA GLY A 176 -13.93 -4.36 -10.45
C GLY A 176 -13.91 -4.34 -8.92
N LEU A 177 -12.75 -4.01 -8.33
CA LEU A 177 -12.55 -3.97 -6.89
C LEU A 177 -12.61 -2.55 -6.33
N ALA A 178 -12.43 -1.50 -7.14
CA ALA A 178 -12.43 -0.09 -6.72
C ALA A 178 -13.31 0.77 -7.63
#